data_AF-A0A1G8FGD6-F1
#
_entry.id   AF-A0A1G8FGD6-F1
#
_cell.length_a   1.000
_cell.length_b   1.000
_cell.length_c   1.000
_cell.angle_alpha   90.00
_cell.angle_beta   90.00
_cell.angle_gamma   90.00
#
_symmetry.space_group_name_H-M   'P 1'
#
loop_
_entity.id
_entity.type
_entity.pdbx_description
1 polymer ?
#
loop_
_entity_poly.entity_id
_entity_poly.type
_entity_poly.pdbx_seq_one_letter_code
_entity_poly.pdbx_strand_id
1 'polypeptide(L)' 'MVSHVDHTEHNVDVLMMEQGVADLRGLAPREPAKVIIDNCVHPEYKEELSNYFNRSNLRGGRTTSSGRSF' A
#
# COMPACT_ATOMS: atom_id res chain seq x y z
N MET A 1 -6.65 -3.79 -3.33
CA MET A 1 -7.88 -3.43 -4.08
C MET A 1 -8.53 -2.28 -3.35
N VAL A 2 -9.08 -1.33 -4.09
CA VAL A 2 -9.88 -0.22 -3.57
C VAL A 2 -11.27 -0.32 -4.18
N SER A 3 -12.28 0.25 -3.52
CA SER A 3 -13.67 0.21 -4.01
C SER A 3 -13.85 0.91 -5.36
N HIS A 4 -13.05 1.95 -5.61
CA HIS A 4 -13.01 2.69 -6.85
C HIS A 4 -11.61 3.29 -7.05
N VAL A 5 -11.15 3.42 -8.29
CA VAL A 5 -9.84 4.00 -8.63
C VAL A 5 -10.06 5.24 -9.49
N ASP A 6 -9.92 6.42 -8.90
CA ASP A 6 -9.88 7.68 -9.65
C ASP A 6 -8.47 7.96 -10.20
N HIS A 7 -7.44 7.66 -9.40
CA HIS A 7 -6.04 7.91 -9.74
C HIS A 7 -5.21 6.65 -9.52
N THR A 8 -4.42 6.29 -10.53
CA THR A 8 -3.53 5.13 -10.46
C THR A 8 -2.23 5.48 -9.74
N GLU A 9 -1.48 4.46 -9.33
CA GLU A 9 -0.16 4.60 -8.68
C GLU A 9 0.87 5.36 -9.52
N HIS A 10 0.66 5.49 -10.84
CA HIS A 10 1.53 6.25 -11.72
C HIS A 10 1.29 7.77 -11.69
N ASN A 11 0.16 8.20 -11.11
CA ASN A 11 -0.27 9.60 -11.08
C ASN A 11 -0.12 10.25 -9.70
N VAL A 12 0.43 9.52 -8.72
CA VAL A 12 0.56 9.97 -7.33
C VAL A 12 2.01 9.85 -6.87
N ASP A 13 2.63 11.00 -6.63
CA ASP A 13 4.04 11.07 -6.22
C ASP A 13 4.23 11.04 -4.70
N VAL A 14 3.38 11.73 -3.95
CA VAL A 14 3.53 11.89 -2.48
C VAL A 14 2.16 11.83 -1.81
N LEU A 15 2.08 11.10 -0.70
CA LEU A 15 0.92 11.03 0.18
C LEU A 15 1.25 11.69 1.53
N MET A 16 0.38 12.56 2.03
CA MET A 16 0.53 13.19 3.35
C MET A 16 -0.69 12.88 4.23
N MET A 17 -0.43 12.40 5.45
CA MET A 17 -1.43 12.10 6.46
C MET A 17 -0.97 12.68 7.81
N GLU A 18 -1.85 12.67 8.82
CA GLU A 18 -1.51 13.11 10.19
C GLU A 18 -0.28 12.37 10.75
N GLN A 19 -0.18 11.07 10.48
CA GLN A 19 0.88 10.20 10.99
C GLN A 19 2.24 10.42 10.28
N GLY A 20 2.25 11.04 9.10
CA GLY A 20 3.48 11.26 8.35
C GLY A 20 3.28 11.37 6.83
N VAL A 21 4.41 11.30 6.12
CA VAL A 21 4.50 11.53 4.68
C VAL A 21 5.13 10.31 4.00
N ALA A 22 4.53 9.85 2.90
CA ALA A 22 5.04 8.79 2.05
C ALA A 22 5.40 9.35 0.67
N ASP A 23 6.69 9.33 0.33
CA ASP A 23 7.20 9.62 -1.01
C ASP A 23 7.21 8.32 -1.83
N LEU A 24 6.54 8.32 -2.98
CA LEU A 24 6.33 7.14 -3.82
C LEU A 24 7.19 7.17 -5.10
N ARG A 25 8.00 8.22 -5.29
CA ARG A 25 8.79 8.41 -6.51
C ARG A 25 9.92 7.39 -6.60
N GLY A 26 10.10 6.83 -7.80
CA GLY A 26 11.20 5.91 -8.10
C GLY A 26 11.10 4.54 -7.42
N LEU A 27 9.97 4.24 -6.78
CA LEU A 27 9.74 2.98 -6.09
C LEU A 27 9.26 1.88 -7.07
N ALA A 28 9.76 0.66 -6.87
CA ALA A 28 9.27 -0.52 -7.59
C ALA A 28 7.83 -0.85 -7.15
N PRO A 29 7.00 -1.54 -7.95
CA PRO A 29 5.54 -1.71 -7.70
C PRO A 29 5.10 -2.31 -6.35
N ARG A 30 6.02 -2.80 -5.52
CA ARG A 30 5.76 -3.34 -4.17
C ARG A 30 6.17 -2.41 -3.03
N GLU A 31 7.15 -1.57 -3.28
CA GLU A 31 7.75 -0.70 -2.28
C GLU A 31 6.79 0.41 -1.81
N PRO A 32 5.92 1.01 -2.65
CA PRO A 32 4.94 2.00 -2.24
C PRO A 32 4.06 1.51 -1.09
N ALA A 33 3.57 0.27 -1.18
CA ALA A 33 2.69 -0.29 -0.16
C ALA A 33 3.38 -0.35 1.21
N LYS A 34 4.67 -0.73 1.24
CA LYS A 34 5.45 -0.77 2.49
C LYS A 34 5.67 0.64 3.07
N VAL A 35 6.02 1.61 2.22
CA VAL A 35 6.26 3.00 2.65
C VAL A 35 4.98 3.65 3.18
N ILE A 36 3.84 3.41 2.53
CA ILE A 36 2.53 3.93 2.97
C ILE A 36 2.13 3.31 4.32
N ILE A 37 2.25 1.99 4.46
CA ILE A 37 1.92 1.30 5.72
C ILE A 37 2.81 1.77 6.87
N ASP A 38 4.08 2.08 6.59
CA ASP A 38 5.00 2.49 7.63
C ASP A 38 4.78 3.94 8.10
N ASN A 39 4.56 4.87 7.15
CA ASN A 39 4.58 6.31 7.42
C ASN A 39 3.20 6.99 7.50
N CYS A 40 2.15 6.42 6.89
CA CYS A 40 0.87 7.12 6.73
C CYS A 40 -0.31 6.42 7.41
N VAL A 41 -0.18 5.16 7.78
CA VAL A 41 -1.26 4.36 8.37
C VAL A 41 -1.34 4.55 9.88
N HIS A 42 -2.54 4.69 10.40
CA HIS A 42 -2.79 4.79 11.83
C HIS A 42 -2.35 3.51 12.57
N PRO A 43 -1.74 3.61 13.77
CA PRO A 43 -1.16 2.47 14.49
C PRO A 43 -2.11 1.27 14.66
N GLU A 44 -3.39 1.52 14.91
CA GLU A 44 -4.40 0.46 15.09
C GLU A 44 -4.59 -0.42 13.85
N TYR A 45 -4.44 0.13 12.64
CA TYR A 45 -4.64 -0.59 11.39
C TYR A 45 -3.33 -1.08 10.76
N LYS A 46 -2.18 -0.64 11.30
CA LYS A 46 -0.86 -0.93 10.73
C LYS A 46 -0.55 -2.43 10.74
N GLU A 47 -0.92 -3.14 11.81
CA GLU A 47 -0.71 -4.59 11.92
C GLU A 47 -1.56 -5.38 10.94
N GLU A 48 -2.86 -5.06 10.83
CA GLU A 48 -3.79 -5.74 9.92
C GLU A 48 -3.36 -5.57 8.45
N LEU A 49 -3.00 -4.35 8.06
CA LEU A 49 -2.54 -4.04 6.69
C LEU A 49 -1.19 -4.70 6.38
N SER A 50 -0.28 -4.73 7.35
CA SER A 50 1.01 -5.44 7.20
C SER A 50 0.80 -6.94 7.00
N ASN A 51 -0.12 -7.55 7.74
CA ASN A 51 -0.46 -8.96 7.59
C ASN A 51 -1.09 -9.25 6.21
N TYR A 52 -2.02 -8.39 5.75
CA TYR A 52 -2.57 -8.49 4.40
C TYR A 52 -1.49 -8.38 3.32
N PHE A 53 -0.56 -7.43 3.45
CA PHE A 53 0.56 -7.26 2.52
C PHE A 53 1.45 -8.51 2.49
N ASN A 54 1.84 -9.03 3.65
CA ASN A 54 2.68 -10.23 3.76
C ASN A 54 2.00 -11.46 3.12
N ARG A 55 0.71 -11.68 3.41
CA ARG A 55 -0.07 -12.78 2.81
C ARG A 55 -0.20 -12.64 1.30
N SER A 56 -0.34 -11.41 0.80
CA SER A 56 -0.42 -11.13 -0.64
C SER A 56 0.93 -11.31 -1.33
N ASN A 57 2.04 -11.02 -0.63
CA ASN A 57 3.38 -11.16 -1.16
C ASN A 57 3.78 -12.62 -1.41
N LEU A 58 3.33 -13.53 -0.54
CA LEU A 58 3.51 -14.97 -0.68
C LEU A 58 2.85 -15.56 -1.94
N ARG A 59 1.86 -14.88 -2.53
CA ARG A 59 1.11 -15.36 -3.70
C ARG A 59 1.78 -15.04 -5.05
N GLY A 60 2.86 -14.27 -5.06
CA GLY A 60 3.58 -13.87 -6.28
C GLY A 60 2.82 -12.86 -7.14
N GLY A 61 3.45 -12.40 -8.25
CA GLY A 61 2.89 -11.43 -9.20
C GLY A 61 3.40 -10.00 -8.99
N ARG A 62 3.51 -9.16 -10.04
CA ARG A 62 4.24 -7.86 -10.00
C ARG A 62 3.67 -6.85 -9.00
N THR A 63 2.36 -6.90 -8.78
CA THR A 63 1.62 -6.16 -7.74
C THR A 63 0.88 -7.18 -6.88
N THR A 64 0.99 -7.09 -5.55
CA THR A 64 0.49 -8.13 -4.63
C THR A 64 -0.99 -7.92 -4.30
N SER A 65 -1.83 -8.92 -4.57
CA SER A 65 -3.22 -8.93 -4.11
C SER A 65 -3.59 -10.29 -3.52
N SER A 66 -4.11 -10.26 -2.29
CA SER A 66 -4.80 -11.40 -1.71
C SER A 66 -6.18 -11.41 -2.36
N GLY A 67 -6.37 -12.23 -3.41
CA GLY A 67 -7.62 -12.37 -4.16
C GLY A 67 -8.83 -12.91 -3.37
N ARG A 68 -8.90 -12.67 -2.05
CA ARG A 68 -10.16 -12.74 -1.31
C ARG A 68 -10.80 -11.37 -1.38
N SER A 69 -11.88 -11.30 -2.15
CA SER A 69 -12.88 -10.25 -2.06
C SER A 69 -13.39 -10.18 -0.62
N PHE A 70 -13.46 -8.98 -0.06
CA PHE A 70 -14.43 -8.69 0.99
C PHE A 70 -15.84 -8.89 0.43
#